data_AF-A0A0E0PYF3-F1
#
_entry.id   AF-A0A0E0PYF3-F1
#
_cell.length_a   1.000
_cell.length_b   1.000
_cell.length_c   1.000
_cell.angle_alpha   90.00
_cell.angle_beta   90.00
_cell.angle_gamma   90.00
#
_symmetry.space_group_name_H-M   'P 1'
#
loop_
_entity.id
_entity.type
_entity.pdbx_description
1 polymer ?
#
loop_
_entity_poly.entity_id
_entity_poly.type
_entity_poly.pdbx_seq_one_letter_code
_entity_poly.pdbx_strand_id
1 'polypeptide(L)'
;MASKDQTASSSETTTAVADDTSSQQDAPPHPLQVTSPDSSLPSPSPRQRRCVAAYMDLTREECGRLFPSGPLRSQPLRLAGRPFYLTARCNMDQRDTFRCFGLFLAMEVDDEEEEEEGAPSPAASVTVEYDFAARTRQQSGDEFVSMYKGHYTFAAGKSCGYRNLLGMPWASFMGDGGGDSVFFIDGVLHLRPELCVKEDA
;
A
#
# COMPACT_ATOMS: atom_id res chain seq x y z
N MET A 1 -68.94 -16.07 -3.03
CA MET A 1 -69.08 -15.22 -1.83
C MET A 1 -67.80 -14.40 -1.76
N ALA A 2 -67.81 -13.23 -2.39
CA ALA A 2 -68.08 -11.91 -1.76
C ALA A 2 -66.87 -11.48 -0.90
N SER A 3 -65.97 -10.66 -1.44
CA SER A 3 -66.00 -9.17 -1.45
C SER A 3 -65.75 -8.54 -0.09
N LYS A 4 -64.63 -7.83 0.05
CA LYS A 4 -64.54 -6.35 0.23
C LYS A 4 -63.08 -6.01 0.56
N ASP A 5 -62.34 -5.28 -0.27
CA ASP A 5 -62.40 -3.83 -0.55
C ASP A 5 -62.07 -2.90 0.63
N GLN A 6 -61.37 -1.82 0.25
CA GLN A 6 -61.45 -0.43 0.71
C GLN A 6 -60.29 0.08 1.59
N THR A 7 -59.39 0.91 0.99
CA THR A 7 -59.37 2.41 0.90
C THR A 7 -58.76 3.06 2.14
N ALA A 8 -58.10 4.20 2.15
CA ALA A 8 -57.85 5.31 1.20
C ALA A 8 -56.61 6.07 1.76
N SER A 9 -55.73 6.64 0.93
CA SER A 9 -55.73 8.06 0.53
C SER A 9 -55.87 9.04 1.69
N SER A 10 -54.86 9.89 1.94
CA SER A 10 -54.87 11.25 1.37
C SER A 10 -53.67 12.08 1.83
N SER A 11 -53.18 12.84 0.86
CA SER A 11 -52.29 13.99 0.96
C SER A 11 -52.93 15.15 1.73
N GLU A 12 -52.12 15.98 2.39
CA GLU A 12 -52.45 17.40 2.56
C GLU A 12 -51.22 18.28 2.35
N THR A 13 -51.45 19.32 1.55
CA THR A 13 -50.60 20.47 1.25
C THR A 13 -51.30 21.69 1.84
N THR A 14 -50.56 22.65 2.42
CA THR A 14 -50.88 24.11 2.51
C THR A 14 -49.86 24.76 3.44
N THR A 15 -48.94 25.58 2.95
CA THR A 15 -49.00 27.04 2.65
C THR A 15 -48.80 27.94 3.86
N ALA A 16 -47.86 28.86 3.67
CA ALA A 16 -47.30 29.90 4.54
C ALA A 16 -48.26 30.93 5.13
N VAL A 17 -47.81 31.66 6.18
CA VAL A 17 -47.91 33.13 6.30
C VAL A 17 -46.76 33.69 7.18
N ALA A 18 -46.34 34.93 6.84
CA ALA A 18 -45.35 35.86 7.42
C ALA A 18 -45.59 36.21 8.92
N ASP A 19 -44.78 36.96 9.67
CA ASP A 19 -44.02 38.19 9.43
C ASP A 19 -43.16 38.47 10.69
N ASP A 20 -42.00 39.13 10.58
CA ASP A 20 -41.66 40.36 11.32
C ASP A 20 -40.19 40.75 11.13
N THR A 21 -40.01 42.04 10.89
CA THR A 21 -38.81 42.72 10.45
C THR A 21 -38.04 43.28 11.65
N SER A 22 -36.71 43.09 11.72
CA SER A 22 -35.86 44.12 12.33
C SER A 22 -34.46 44.13 11.73
N SER A 23 -34.15 45.25 11.09
CA SER A 23 -32.85 45.66 10.58
C SER A 23 -31.74 45.63 11.63
N GLN A 24 -30.58 45.12 11.26
CA GLN A 24 -29.29 45.68 11.66
C GLN A 24 -28.22 45.30 10.64
N GLN A 25 -27.61 46.33 10.06
CA GLN A 25 -26.42 46.23 9.23
C GLN A 25 -25.23 45.81 10.09
N ASP A 26 -24.51 44.77 9.66
CA ASP A 26 -23.11 44.59 10.03
C ASP A 26 -22.36 44.01 8.82
N ALA A 27 -21.13 44.48 8.63
CA ALA A 27 -20.35 44.45 7.39
C ALA A 27 -20.05 43.02 6.86
N PRO A 28 -19.75 42.84 5.55
CA PRO A 28 -19.34 41.53 5.05
C PRO A 28 -17.96 41.18 5.62
N PRO A 29 -17.77 40.02 6.28
CA PRO A 29 -16.43 39.51 6.48
C PRO A 29 -15.93 38.99 5.12
N HIS A 30 -14.74 39.44 4.78
CA HIS A 30 -13.89 39.13 3.65
C HIS A 30 -14.15 37.81 2.90
N PRO A 31 -13.92 37.77 1.56
CA PRO A 31 -14.01 36.53 0.81
C PRO A 31 -13.04 35.51 1.38
N LEU A 32 -13.54 34.28 1.59
CA LEU A 32 -12.74 33.11 1.97
C LEU A 32 -11.52 33.05 1.04
N GLN A 33 -10.34 33.39 1.57
CA GLN A 33 -9.10 33.11 0.89
C GLN A 33 -9.00 31.60 0.80
N VAL A 34 -9.15 31.07 -0.42
CA VAL A 34 -8.65 29.75 -0.75
C VAL A 34 -7.15 29.82 -0.49
N THR A 35 -6.72 29.35 0.66
CA THR A 35 -5.31 29.14 0.93
C THR A 35 -4.85 28.07 -0.05
N SER A 36 -4.19 28.51 -1.12
CA SER A 36 -3.37 27.65 -1.96
C SER A 36 -2.56 26.73 -1.04
N PRO A 37 -2.42 25.43 -1.36
CA PRO A 37 -1.57 24.56 -0.57
C PRO A 37 -0.19 25.21 -0.50
N ASP A 38 0.27 25.43 0.72
CA ASP A 38 1.51 26.10 1.03
C ASP A 38 2.67 25.39 0.32
N SER A 39 3.24 26.04 -0.70
CA SER A 39 4.42 25.58 -1.46
C SER A 39 5.69 25.51 -0.60
N SER A 40 5.57 25.62 0.74
CA SER A 40 6.66 25.61 1.70
C SER A 40 7.08 24.21 2.15
N LEU A 41 6.37 23.14 1.77
CA LEU A 41 6.90 21.79 1.95
C LEU A 41 8.19 21.68 1.13
N PRO A 42 9.34 21.40 1.77
CA PRO A 42 10.59 21.26 1.03
C PRO A 42 10.39 20.17 -0.02
N SER A 43 10.72 20.48 -1.29
CA SER A 43 10.82 19.45 -2.32
C SER A 43 11.65 18.31 -1.73
N PRO A 44 11.19 17.04 -1.82
CA PRO A 44 11.90 15.92 -1.25
C PRO A 44 13.36 15.98 -1.69
N SER A 45 14.27 15.84 -0.73
CA SER A 45 15.71 15.89 -0.98
C SER A 45 16.07 14.91 -2.12
N PRO A 46 17.12 15.17 -2.92
CA PRO A 46 17.49 14.29 -4.03
C PRO A 46 17.65 12.82 -3.60
N ARG A 47 18.06 12.60 -2.33
CA ARG A 47 18.14 11.28 -1.71
C ARG A 47 16.77 10.61 -1.50
N GLN A 48 15.75 11.34 -1.08
CA GLN A 48 14.37 10.82 -0.93
C GLN A 48 13.72 10.49 -2.28
N ARG A 49 14.14 11.12 -3.38
CA ARG A 49 13.67 10.73 -4.73
C ARG A 49 14.34 9.45 -5.25
N ARG A 50 15.46 9.08 -4.66
CA ARG A 50 16.27 7.92 -5.04
C ARG A 50 16.14 6.75 -4.07
N CYS A 51 15.52 6.95 -2.92
CA CYS A 51 15.21 5.88 -1.97
C CYS A 51 13.79 6.04 -1.46
N VAL A 52 13.03 4.95 -1.41
CA VAL A 52 11.68 4.89 -0.86
C VAL A 52 11.58 3.71 0.10
N ALA A 53 10.96 3.94 1.25
CA ALA A 53 10.56 2.87 2.17
C ALA A 53 9.04 2.77 2.18
N ALA A 54 8.52 1.55 2.23
CA ALA A 54 7.11 1.31 2.47
C ALA A 54 6.92 0.42 3.70
N TYR A 55 5.68 0.38 4.17
CA TYR A 55 5.24 -0.49 5.25
C TYR A 55 4.12 -1.37 4.73
N MET A 56 4.21 -2.66 5.00
CA MET A 56 3.22 -3.65 4.60
C MET A 56 2.90 -4.51 5.80
N ASP A 57 1.79 -4.17 6.44
CA ASP A 57 1.27 -4.87 7.60
C ASP A 57 0.23 -5.88 7.13
N LEU A 58 0.40 -7.14 7.55
CA LEU A 58 -0.48 -8.24 7.18
C LEU A 58 -0.98 -8.91 8.46
N THR A 59 -2.28 -8.85 8.67
CA THR A 59 -2.92 -9.65 9.72
C THR A 59 -2.71 -11.14 9.45
N ARG A 60 -2.77 -11.96 10.50
CA ARG A 60 -2.71 -13.43 10.33
C ARG A 60 -3.77 -13.94 9.36
N GLU A 61 -4.95 -13.35 9.37
CA GLU A 61 -6.02 -13.71 8.43
C GLU A 61 -5.61 -13.41 6.98
N GLU A 62 -5.05 -12.22 6.71
CA GLU A 62 -4.50 -11.87 5.40
C GLU A 62 -3.39 -12.79 4.95
N CYS A 63 -2.46 -13.13 5.86
CA CYS A 63 -1.44 -14.13 5.60
C CYS A 63 -2.07 -15.48 5.23
N GLY A 64 -3.10 -15.92 5.96
CA GLY A 64 -3.85 -17.15 5.68
C GLY A 64 -4.45 -17.19 4.26
N ARG A 65 -4.93 -16.05 3.76
CA ARG A 65 -5.50 -15.92 2.40
C ARG A 65 -4.46 -16.02 1.28
N LEU A 66 -3.17 -15.87 1.58
CA LEU A 66 -2.10 -16.07 0.60
C LEU A 66 -1.97 -17.55 0.18
N PHE A 67 -2.44 -18.48 1.01
CA PHE A 67 -2.45 -19.90 0.70
C PHE A 67 -3.78 -20.33 0.04
N PRO A 68 -3.76 -21.15 -1.02
CA PRO A 68 -2.55 -21.65 -1.69
C PRO A 68 -1.90 -20.63 -2.62
N SER A 69 -2.65 -19.66 -3.19
CA SER A 69 -2.11 -18.76 -4.22
C SER A 69 -2.91 -17.46 -4.45
N GLY A 70 -3.48 -16.82 -3.42
CA GLY A 70 -4.13 -15.52 -3.59
C GLY A 70 -3.18 -14.36 -3.23
N PRO A 71 -2.24 -13.94 -4.11
CA PRO A 71 -1.21 -12.96 -3.76
C PRO A 71 -1.82 -11.64 -3.30
N LEU A 72 -1.21 -11.02 -2.29
CA LEU A 72 -1.57 -9.69 -1.84
C LEU A 72 -0.56 -8.69 -2.39
N ARG A 73 -1.07 -7.69 -3.10
CA ARG A 73 -0.29 -6.66 -3.76
C ARG A 73 -0.42 -5.33 -3.01
N SER A 74 0.69 -4.62 -2.85
CA SER A 74 0.70 -3.30 -2.24
C SER A 74 0.12 -2.23 -3.17
N GLN A 75 -0.07 -1.02 -2.63
CA GLN A 75 -0.15 0.19 -3.43
C GLN A 75 1.18 0.45 -4.17
N PRO A 76 1.18 1.24 -5.26
CA PRO A 76 2.39 1.59 -5.99
C PRO A 76 3.35 2.43 -5.13
N LEU A 77 4.63 2.05 -5.13
CA LEU A 77 5.75 2.82 -4.63
C LEU A 77 6.42 3.51 -5.81
N ARG A 78 6.44 4.85 -5.83
CA ARG A 78 7.17 5.57 -6.89
C ARG A 78 8.65 5.69 -6.53
N LEU A 79 9.52 5.17 -7.40
CA LEU A 79 10.98 5.26 -7.30
C LEU A 79 11.55 5.73 -8.64
N ALA A 80 12.27 6.86 -8.64
CA ALA A 80 12.77 7.50 -9.87
C ALA A 80 11.69 7.68 -10.96
N GLY A 81 10.48 8.09 -10.54
CA GLY A 81 9.33 8.30 -11.43
C GLY A 81 8.51 7.06 -11.73
N ARG A 82 9.06 5.86 -11.52
CA ARG A 82 8.46 4.58 -11.95
C ARG A 82 7.66 3.92 -10.84
N PRO A 83 6.50 3.30 -11.14
CA PRO A 83 5.72 2.55 -10.17
C PRO A 83 6.30 1.15 -9.92
N PHE A 84 6.52 0.86 -8.64
CA PHE A 84 6.89 -0.46 -8.15
C PHE A 84 5.81 -1.01 -7.23
N TYR A 85 5.65 -2.33 -7.22
CA TYR A 85 4.69 -3.00 -6.36
C TYR A 85 5.34 -4.14 -5.60
N LEU A 86 4.93 -4.30 -4.36
CA LEU A 86 5.25 -5.47 -3.56
C LEU A 86 4.14 -6.49 -3.71
N THR A 87 4.53 -7.75 -3.81
CA THR A 87 3.61 -8.88 -3.82
C THR A 87 4.03 -9.88 -2.76
N ALA A 88 3.20 -10.04 -1.74
CA ALA A 88 3.30 -11.12 -0.78
C ALA A 88 2.54 -12.34 -1.30
N ARG A 89 3.12 -13.54 -1.18
CA ARG A 89 2.47 -14.79 -1.57
C ARG A 89 3.03 -15.99 -0.82
N CYS A 90 2.20 -17.01 -0.65
CA CYS A 90 2.70 -18.34 -0.36
C CYS A 90 3.45 -18.84 -1.60
N ASN A 91 4.65 -19.39 -1.39
CA ASN A 91 5.46 -19.94 -2.46
C ASN A 91 6.11 -21.24 -2.01
N MET A 92 6.66 -22.00 -2.94
CA MET A 92 7.59 -23.07 -2.59
C MET A 92 8.99 -22.48 -2.37
N ASP A 93 9.77 -23.08 -1.47
CA ASP A 93 11.13 -22.64 -1.18
C ASP A 93 12.05 -22.81 -2.41
N GLN A 94 13.31 -22.39 -2.29
CA GLN A 94 14.26 -22.44 -3.42
C GLN A 94 14.49 -23.87 -3.93
N ARG A 95 14.34 -24.88 -3.06
CA ARG A 95 14.52 -26.30 -3.40
C ARG A 95 13.20 -27.03 -3.69
N ASP A 96 12.08 -26.33 -3.68
CA ASP A 96 10.75 -26.88 -3.94
C ASP A 96 10.33 -28.01 -2.96
N THR A 97 10.80 -27.92 -1.72
CA THR A 97 10.63 -28.91 -0.66
C THR A 97 9.49 -28.59 0.30
N PHE A 98 9.23 -27.30 0.55
CA PHE A 98 8.15 -26.87 1.44
C PHE A 98 7.59 -25.52 1.01
N ARG A 99 6.37 -25.22 1.50
CA ARG A 99 5.76 -23.90 1.32
C ARG A 99 6.30 -22.89 2.32
N CYS A 100 6.51 -21.66 1.91
CA CYS A 100 7.06 -20.57 2.72
C CYS A 100 6.48 -19.21 2.30
N PHE A 101 6.70 -18.21 3.15
CA PHE A 101 6.30 -16.83 2.86
C PHE A 101 7.31 -16.17 1.93
N GLY A 102 6.84 -15.71 0.77
CA GLY A 102 7.65 -15.01 -0.22
C GLY A 102 7.21 -13.56 -0.43
N LEU A 103 8.18 -12.69 -0.68
CA LEU A 103 7.96 -11.28 -1.00
C LEU A 103 8.71 -10.93 -2.28
N PHE A 104 8.01 -10.26 -3.19
CA PHE A 104 8.51 -9.91 -4.52
C PHE A 104 8.26 -8.45 -4.83
N LEU A 105 9.20 -7.84 -5.53
CA LEU A 105 9.16 -6.49 -6.05
C LEU A 105 9.02 -6.57 -7.57
N ALA A 106 8.07 -5.83 -8.14
CA ALA A 106 7.85 -5.75 -9.58
C ALA A 106 7.79 -4.29 -10.03
N MET A 107 8.27 -4.01 -11.23
CA MET A 107 8.10 -2.73 -11.91
C MET A 107 6.96 -2.85 -12.93
N GLU A 108 5.97 -1.96 -12.84
CA GLU A 108 4.88 -1.91 -13.83
C GLU A 108 5.31 -1.13 -15.08
N VAL A 109 4.65 -1.42 -16.18
CA VAL A 109 4.82 -0.68 -17.44
C VAL A 109 3.76 0.41 -17.43
N ASP A 110 4.17 1.67 -17.43
CA ASP A 110 3.25 2.75 -17.73
C ASP A 110 3.00 2.71 -19.24
N ASP A 111 1.88 2.11 -19.66
CA ASP A 111 1.50 1.98 -21.07
C ASP A 111 1.09 3.34 -21.69
N GLU A 112 0.98 4.42 -20.90
CA GLU A 112 0.37 5.70 -21.31
C GLU A 112 1.16 6.98 -20.98
N GLU A 113 2.43 6.91 -20.58
CA GLU A 113 3.23 8.13 -20.45
C GLU A 113 3.84 8.49 -21.82
N GLU A 114 3.19 9.44 -22.52
CA GLU A 114 3.78 10.15 -23.66
C GLU A 114 5.18 10.62 -23.28
N GLU A 115 6.17 10.35 -24.14
CA GLU A 115 7.55 10.77 -23.92
C GLU A 115 7.61 12.29 -23.69
N GLU A 116 7.71 12.71 -22.42
CA GLU A 116 7.98 14.11 -22.10
C GLU A 116 9.40 14.41 -22.61
N GLU A 117 9.52 15.39 -23.52
CA GLU A 117 10.78 15.71 -24.19
C GLU A 117 11.84 16.13 -23.15
N GLY A 118 12.75 15.19 -22.80
CA GLY A 118 13.77 15.36 -21.76
C GLY A 118 13.63 14.47 -20.52
N ALA A 119 12.53 13.72 -20.38
CA ALA A 119 12.40 12.68 -19.37
C ALA A 119 13.13 11.39 -19.80
N PRO A 120 13.78 10.65 -18.87
CA PRO A 120 14.41 9.39 -19.21
C PRO A 120 13.37 8.39 -19.73
N SER A 121 13.61 7.82 -20.91
CA SER A 121 12.69 6.91 -21.59
C SER A 121 12.04 5.91 -20.62
N PRO A 122 10.70 5.67 -20.69
CA PRO A 122 10.03 4.65 -19.88
C PRO A 122 10.59 3.22 -20.14
N ALA A 123 11.33 3.01 -21.23
CA ALA A 123 12.04 1.76 -21.53
C ALA A 123 13.43 1.63 -20.86
N ALA A 124 13.94 2.69 -20.21
CA ALA A 124 15.26 2.64 -19.57
C ALA A 124 15.23 1.72 -18.34
N SER A 125 16.18 0.78 -18.30
CA SER A 125 16.34 -0.10 -17.15
C SER A 125 16.81 0.66 -15.92
N VAL A 126 16.32 0.29 -14.74
CA VAL A 126 16.75 0.87 -13.47
C VAL A 126 17.31 -0.22 -12.55
N THR A 127 18.50 0.02 -12.02
CA THR A 127 19.07 -0.86 -11.00
C THR A 127 18.62 -0.41 -9.63
N VAL A 128 17.94 -1.29 -8.91
CA VAL A 128 17.40 -1.03 -7.57
C VAL A 128 18.06 -1.96 -6.58
N GLU A 129 18.67 -1.37 -5.55
CA GLU A 129 19.04 -2.04 -4.30
C GLU A 129 17.83 -2.11 -3.40
N TYR A 130 17.60 -3.25 -2.76
CA TYR A 130 16.45 -3.45 -1.88
C TYR A 130 16.84 -4.18 -0.61
N ASP A 131 16.21 -3.79 0.49
CA ASP A 131 16.26 -4.45 1.79
C ASP A 131 14.84 -4.78 2.23
N PHE A 132 14.52 -6.07 2.31
CA PHE A 132 13.27 -6.54 2.89
C PHE A 132 13.49 -6.79 4.36
N ALA A 133 12.86 -5.97 5.21
CA ALA A 133 12.94 -6.10 6.65
C ALA A 133 11.60 -6.51 7.27
N ALA A 134 11.65 -7.14 8.45
CA ALA A 134 10.48 -7.52 9.23
C ALA A 134 10.69 -7.23 10.72
N ARG A 135 9.62 -6.98 11.46
CA ARG A 135 9.70 -6.95 12.93
C ARG A 135 9.63 -8.36 13.49
N THR A 136 10.32 -8.57 14.61
CA THR A 136 10.23 -9.83 15.37
C THR A 136 10.03 -9.54 16.85
N ARG A 137 9.33 -10.44 17.56
CA ARG A 137 9.18 -10.35 19.02
C ARG A 137 10.49 -10.46 19.79
N GLN A 138 11.57 -10.92 19.15
CA GLN A 138 12.85 -11.13 19.81
C GLN A 138 13.66 -9.84 19.94
N GLN A 139 13.44 -8.82 19.10
CA GLN A 139 14.00 -7.50 19.36
C GLN A 139 13.18 -6.75 20.40
N SER A 140 13.88 -6.09 21.32
CA SER A 140 13.27 -5.10 22.20
C SER A 140 12.84 -3.87 21.39
N GLY A 141 11.53 -3.72 21.12
CA GLY A 141 10.96 -2.48 20.58
C GLY A 141 10.30 -2.60 19.19
N ASP A 142 10.25 -1.47 18.48
CA ASP A 142 9.66 -1.31 17.13
C ASP A 142 10.72 -1.43 16.01
N GLU A 143 11.78 -2.19 16.26
CA GLU A 143 12.90 -2.31 15.33
C GLU A 143 12.64 -3.35 14.22
N PHE A 144 13.02 -3.00 12.99
CA PHE A 144 12.96 -3.88 11.84
C PHE A 144 14.31 -4.56 11.59
N VAL A 145 14.28 -5.87 11.36
CA VAL A 145 15.46 -6.69 11.02
C VAL A 145 15.52 -6.87 9.53
N SER A 146 16.69 -6.64 8.93
CA SER A 146 16.93 -7.00 7.54
C SER A 146 16.85 -8.53 7.40
N MET A 147 15.89 -8.98 6.59
CA MET A 147 15.65 -10.39 6.30
C MET A 147 16.35 -10.80 5.00
N TYR A 148 16.35 -9.91 4.01
CA TYR A 148 17.00 -10.15 2.74
C TYR A 148 17.39 -8.85 2.05
N LYS A 149 18.64 -8.79 1.59
CA LYS A 149 19.17 -7.71 0.75
C LYS A 149 19.53 -8.23 -0.63
N GLY A 150 19.28 -7.41 -1.64
CA GLY A 150 19.68 -7.71 -3.00
C GLY A 150 19.70 -6.46 -3.86
N HIS A 151 20.07 -6.67 -5.11
CA HIS A 151 19.84 -5.67 -6.14
C HIS A 151 19.39 -6.35 -7.42
N TYR A 152 18.62 -5.64 -8.23
CA TYR A 152 18.17 -6.14 -9.52
C TYR A 152 18.04 -5.00 -10.51
N THR A 153 18.44 -5.26 -11.76
CA THR A 153 18.21 -4.34 -12.87
C THR A 153 16.84 -4.65 -13.48
N PHE A 154 15.86 -3.82 -13.14
CA PHE A 154 14.51 -3.90 -13.65
C PHE A 154 14.47 -3.37 -15.06
N ALA A 155 13.96 -4.21 -15.97
CA ALA A 155 13.35 -3.75 -17.21
C ALA A 155 11.82 -3.86 -17.03
N ALA A 156 11.07 -3.08 -17.79
CA ALA A 156 9.62 -3.01 -17.72
C ALA A 156 8.96 -4.42 -17.63
N GLY A 157 8.04 -4.61 -16.69
CA GLY A 157 7.30 -5.87 -16.48
C GLY A 157 8.08 -6.99 -15.77
N LYS A 158 9.31 -6.75 -15.31
CA LYS A 158 10.08 -7.75 -14.55
C LYS A 158 9.83 -7.67 -13.05
N SER A 159 9.97 -8.82 -12.39
CA SER A 159 9.92 -8.95 -10.93
C SER A 159 11.12 -9.70 -10.39
N CYS A 160 11.53 -9.37 -9.17
CA CYS A 160 12.52 -10.10 -8.38
C CYS A 160 12.04 -10.22 -6.93
N GLY A 161 12.74 -10.98 -6.10
CA GLY A 161 12.38 -11.10 -4.69
C GLY A 161 12.99 -12.32 -4.04
N TYR A 162 12.44 -12.69 -2.89
CA TYR A 162 12.92 -13.84 -2.13
C TYR A 162 11.78 -14.79 -1.78
N ARG A 163 11.96 -16.06 -2.13
CA ARG A 163 10.92 -17.08 -1.99
C ARG A 163 10.59 -17.42 -0.54
N ASN A 164 11.60 -17.42 0.33
CA ASN A 164 11.48 -17.80 1.74
C ASN A 164 11.97 -16.66 2.65
N LEU A 165 11.27 -15.52 2.64
CA LEU A 165 11.71 -14.31 3.33
C LEU A 165 11.93 -14.52 4.82
N LEU A 166 11.07 -15.31 5.46
CA LEU A 166 11.10 -15.53 6.91
C LEU A 166 12.00 -16.70 7.33
N GLY A 167 12.64 -17.38 6.37
CA GLY A 167 13.55 -18.49 6.64
C GLY A 167 12.90 -19.73 7.26
N MET A 168 11.58 -19.88 7.16
CA MET A 168 10.84 -20.94 7.85
C MET A 168 9.66 -21.51 7.02
N PRO A 169 9.23 -22.76 7.29
CA PRO A 169 8.06 -23.34 6.66
C PRO A 169 6.77 -22.60 7.00
N TRP A 170 5.82 -22.61 6.07
CA TRP A 170 4.51 -21.94 6.17
C TRP A 170 3.73 -22.36 7.41
N ALA A 171 3.67 -23.67 7.70
CA ALA A 171 2.98 -24.18 8.88
C ALA A 171 3.58 -23.65 10.20
N SER A 172 4.91 -23.52 10.26
CA SER A 172 5.60 -22.94 11.41
C SER A 172 5.38 -21.42 11.49
N PHE A 173 5.37 -20.73 10.35
CA PHE A 173 5.06 -19.31 10.27
C PHE A 173 3.63 -19.02 10.74
N MET A 174 2.65 -19.82 10.32
CA MET A 174 1.23 -19.66 10.69
C MET A 174 0.92 -20.17 12.10
N GLY A 175 1.86 -20.84 12.77
CA GLY A 175 1.71 -21.35 14.14
C GLY A 175 0.89 -22.65 14.26
N ASP A 176 0.72 -23.39 13.17
CA ASP A 176 -0.09 -24.62 13.13
C ASP A 176 0.48 -25.76 14.02
N GLY A 177 1.76 -25.65 14.41
CA GLY A 177 2.48 -26.61 15.24
C GLY A 177 2.37 -26.41 16.76
N GLY A 178 1.44 -25.56 17.24
CA GLY A 178 1.18 -25.35 18.67
C GLY A 178 2.01 -24.25 19.34
N GLY A 179 2.74 -23.45 18.56
CA GLY A 179 3.49 -22.29 19.03
C GLY A 179 3.21 -21.06 18.17
N ASP A 180 3.20 -19.88 18.79
CA ASP A 180 3.02 -18.63 18.06
C ASP A 180 4.32 -18.20 17.37
N SER A 181 4.23 -17.79 16.11
CA SER A 181 5.40 -17.37 15.34
C SER A 181 5.94 -16.04 15.86
N VAL A 182 7.28 -15.92 15.88
CA VAL A 182 7.98 -14.70 16.34
C VAL A 182 7.69 -13.47 15.48
N PHE A 183 7.18 -13.66 14.27
CA PHE A 183 6.93 -12.59 13.31
C PHE A 183 5.55 -11.95 13.45
N PHE A 184 4.58 -12.60 14.09
CA PHE A 184 3.30 -11.97 14.38
C PHE A 184 3.43 -11.18 15.67
N ILE A 185 3.33 -9.86 15.64
CA ILE A 185 3.24 -9.02 16.85
C ILE A 185 1.78 -8.58 16.94
N ASP A 186 1.10 -8.92 18.03
CA ASP A 186 -0.34 -8.68 18.19
C ASP A 186 -1.19 -9.19 17.02
N GLY A 187 -0.77 -10.31 16.41
CA GLY A 187 -1.46 -10.93 15.28
C GLY A 187 -1.15 -10.32 13.91
N VAL A 188 -0.20 -9.38 13.83
CA VAL A 188 0.20 -8.68 12.60
C VAL A 188 1.66 -8.98 12.25
N LEU A 189 1.92 -9.32 10.99
CA LEU A 189 3.25 -9.36 10.39
C LEU A 189 3.58 -7.96 9.87
N HIS A 190 4.63 -7.33 10.40
CA HIS A 190 5.08 -6.01 9.96
C HIS A 190 6.29 -6.13 9.04
N LEU A 191 6.15 -5.69 7.79
CA LEU A 191 7.22 -5.66 6.80
C LEU A 191 7.60 -4.22 6.45
N ARG A 192 8.89 -3.98 6.25
CA ARG A 192 9.43 -2.71 5.77
C ARG A 192 10.45 -2.95 4.66
N PRO A 193 10.00 -2.98 3.40
CA PRO A 193 10.90 -2.90 2.27
C PRO A 193 11.43 -1.48 2.07
N GLU A 194 12.74 -1.38 1.93
CA GLU A 194 13.44 -0.16 1.54
C GLU A 194 14.09 -0.38 0.18
N LEU A 195 13.87 0.55 -0.75
CA LEU A 195 14.31 0.47 -2.13
C LEU A 195 15.15 1.70 -2.44
N CYS A 196 16.31 1.54 -3.07
CA CYS A 196 17.17 2.63 -3.49
C CYS A 196 17.64 2.42 -4.93
N VAL A 197 17.66 3.47 -5.74
CA VAL A 197 18.31 3.45 -7.05
C VAL A 197 19.81 3.37 -6.85
N LYS A 198 20.42 2.38 -7.47
CA LYS A 198 21.88 2.25 -7.54
C LYS A 198 22.39 3.21 -8.61
N GLU A 199 23.27 4.13 -8.23
CA GLU A 199 23.98 4.95 -9.21
C GLU A 199 25.06 4.10 -9.89
N ASP A 200 25.12 4.15 -11.21
CA ASP A 200 26.29 3.68 -11.95
C ASP A 200 27.42 4.68 -11.68
N ALA A 201 28.53 4.19 -11.12
CA ALA A 201 29.70 4.98 -10.76
C ALA A 201 30.47 5.49 -11.99
#